data_AF-A0A1X2LVT4-F1
#
_entry.id   AF-A0A1X2LVT4-F1
#
_cell.length_a   1.000
_cell.length_b   1.000
_cell.length_c   1.000
_cell.angle_alpha   90.00
_cell.angle_beta   90.00
_cell.angle_gamma   90.00
#
_symmetry.space_group_name_H-M   'P 1'
#
loop_
_entity.id
_entity.type
_entity.pdbx_description
1 polymer ?
#
loop_
_entity_poly.entity_id
_entity_poly.type
_entity_poly.pdbx_seq_one_letter_code
_entity_poly.pdbx_strand_id
1 'polypeptide(L)'
;MVTRELLVKAAGTVFTGLVGVGAYEALRTAVGAAPVRRAAVTTTQWGLRGTRRAEVAAEAARLKVADMVAEARERIGDEAPQPAAAKADDDDRC
;
A
#
# COMPACT_ATOMS: atom_id res chain seq x y z
N MET A 1 25.00 -32.32 16.06
CA MET A 1 25.73 -31.27 15.30
C MET A 1 24.79 -30.17 14.80
N VAL A 2 23.66 -30.49 14.16
CA VAL A 2 22.70 -29.51 13.57
C VAL A 2 22.18 -28.45 14.56
N THR A 3 21.90 -28.81 15.81
CA THR A 3 21.42 -27.87 16.84
C THR A 3 22.40 -26.74 17.17
N ARG A 4 23.71 -27.04 17.14
CA ARG A 4 24.75 -26.07 17.43
C ARG A 4 24.93 -25.07 16.29
N GLU A 5 24.77 -25.51 15.04
CA GLU A 5 24.87 -24.63 13.87
C GLU A 5 23.68 -23.69 13.76
N LEU A 6 22.47 -24.18 14.05
CA LEU A 6 21.26 -23.35 14.10
C LEU A 6 21.36 -22.28 15.20
N LEU A 7 21.90 -22.63 16.37
CA LEU A 7 22.14 -21.69 17.47
C LEU A 7 23.12 -20.58 17.08
N VAL A 8 24.23 -20.93 16.42
CA VAL A 8 25.22 -19.95 15.95
C VAL A 8 24.61 -19.01 14.91
N LYS A 9 23.79 -19.53 13.99
CA LYS A 9 23.13 -18.73 12.96
C LYS A 9 22.06 -17.81 13.54
N ALA A 10 21.26 -18.31 14.49
CA ALA A 10 20.29 -17.52 15.22
C ALA A 10 20.97 -16.39 16.02
N ALA A 11 22.06 -16.69 16.72
CA ALA A 11 22.83 -15.69 17.45
C ALA A 11 23.35 -14.58 16.51
N GLY A 12 23.83 -14.94 15.31
CA GLY A 12 24.22 -13.98 14.29
C GLY A 12 23.07 -13.06 13.87
N THR A 13 21.89 -13.61 13.59
CA THR A 13 20.71 -12.79 13.20
C THR A 13 20.23 -11.87 14.31
N VAL A 14 20.25 -12.32 15.56
CA VAL A 14 19.91 -11.49 16.72
C VAL A 14 20.94 -10.37 16.88
N PHE A 15 22.22 -10.67 16.70
CA PHE A 15 23.30 -9.70 16.78
C PHE A 15 23.16 -8.62 15.68
N THR A 16 22.87 -9.01 14.43
CA THR A 16 22.59 -8.04 13.36
C THR A 16 21.36 -7.19 13.66
N GLY A 17 20.31 -7.78 14.24
CA GLY A 17 19.14 -7.06 14.72
C GLY A 17 19.49 -6.04 15.81
N LEU A 18 20.32 -6.43 16.79
CA LEU A 18 20.78 -5.56 17.88
C LEU A 18 21.65 -4.40 17.37
N VAL A 19 22.50 -4.63 16.37
CA VAL A 19 23.29 -3.55 15.73
C VAL A 19 22.36 -2.52 15.08
N GLY A 20 21.32 -2.98 14.37
CA GLY A 20 20.32 -2.10 13.77
C GLY A 20 19.56 -1.28 14.81
N VAL A 21 19.10 -1.92 15.90
CA VAL A 21 18.42 -1.25 17.01
C VAL A 21 19.35 -0.24 17.69
N GLY A 22 20.61 -0.61 17.94
CA GLY A 22 21.60 0.28 18.55
C GLY A 22 21.91 1.51 17.70
N ALA A 23 22.04 1.34 16.38
CA ALA A 23 22.21 2.47 15.45
C ALA A 23 21.00 3.42 15.47
N TYR A 24 19.78 2.85 15.50
CA TYR A 24 18.54 3.65 15.59
C TYR A 24 18.42 4.39 16.93
N GLU A 25 18.75 3.73 18.03
CA GLU A 25 18.68 4.32 19.37
C GLU A 25 19.73 5.41 19.57
N ALA A 26 20.95 5.22 19.03
CA ALA A 26 21.98 6.26 19.02
C ALA A 26 21.53 7.48 18.21
N LEU A 27 20.95 7.27 17.02
CA LEU A 27 20.40 8.35 16.21
C LEU A 27 19.23 9.05 16.92
N ARG A 28 18.28 8.28 17.48
CA ARG A 28 17.15 8.80 18.27
C ARG A 28 17.62 9.62 19.46
N THR A 29 18.67 9.17 20.14
CA THR A 29 19.25 9.83 21.31
C THR A 29 19.96 11.12 20.91
N ALA A 30 20.73 11.11 19.81
CA ALA A 30 21.40 12.29 19.27
C ALA A 30 20.40 13.37 18.79
N VAL A 31 19.26 12.94 18.26
CA VAL A 31 18.22 13.82 17.71
C VAL A 31 17.30 14.36 18.83
N GLY A 32 17.15 13.65 19.95
CA GLY A 32 16.40 14.12 21.12
C GLY A 32 14.86 14.15 20.94
N ALA A 33 14.12 14.48 21.99
CA ALA A 33 12.65 14.38 22.01
C ALA A 33 11.90 15.46 21.20
N ALA A 34 12.52 16.63 21.02
CA ALA A 34 11.90 17.78 20.34
C ALA A 34 11.58 17.54 18.85
N PRO A 35 12.49 16.99 18.02
CA PRO A 35 12.19 16.67 16.63
C PRO A 35 11.31 15.43 16.44
N VAL A 36 11.24 14.49 17.40
CA VAL A 36 10.29 13.36 17.32
C VAL A 36 8.85 13.85 17.33
N ARG A 37 8.54 14.81 18.21
CA ARG A 37 7.21 15.42 18.24
C ARG A 37 6.90 16.21 16.96
N ARG A 38 7.87 16.93 16.40
CA ARG A 38 7.69 17.60 15.10
C ARG A 38 7.46 16.60 13.97
N ALA A 39 8.25 15.52 13.90
CA ALA A 39 8.09 14.46 12.92
C ALA A 39 6.72 13.78 13.05
N ALA A 40 6.26 13.50 14.27
CA ALA A 40 4.94 12.95 14.55
C ALA A 40 3.81 13.88 14.10
N VAL A 41 3.93 15.19 14.35
CA VAL A 41 2.94 16.18 13.89
C VAL A 41 2.97 16.32 12.37
N THR A 42 4.15 16.35 11.74
CA THR A 42 4.28 16.43 10.27
C THR A 42 3.72 15.19 9.58
N THR A 43 4.02 13.99 10.10
CA THR A 43 3.48 12.72 9.57
C THR A 43 1.97 12.65 9.75
N THR A 44 1.45 13.08 10.90
CA THR A 44 0.01 13.16 11.14
C THR A 44 -0.64 14.19 10.20
N GLN A 45 -0.04 15.37 10.00
CA GLN A 45 -0.52 16.37 9.05
C GLN A 45 -0.52 15.86 7.62
N TRP A 46 0.51 15.12 7.22
CA TRP A 46 0.56 14.44 5.93
C TRP A 46 -0.49 13.34 5.81
N GLY A 47 -0.72 12.58 6.87
CA GLY A 47 -1.79 11.59 6.95
C GLY A 47 -3.16 12.23 6.77
N LEU A 48 -3.45 13.30 7.51
CA LEU A 48 -4.71 14.06 7.43
C LEU A 48 -4.90 14.75 6.08
N ARG A 49 -3.83 15.19 5.40
CA ARG A 49 -3.90 15.68 4.02
C ARG A 49 -4.05 14.54 3.00
N GLY A 50 -3.45 13.39 3.28
CA GLY A 50 -3.50 12.20 2.45
C GLY A 50 -4.89 11.55 2.41
N THR A 51 -5.64 11.57 3.52
CA THR A 51 -6.99 11.00 3.56
C THR A 51 -7.96 11.68 2.59
N ARG A 52 -7.83 13.00 2.33
CA ARG A 52 -8.64 13.69 1.30
C ARG A 52 -8.37 13.20 -0.12
N ARG A 53 -7.20 12.61 -0.39
CA ARG A 53 -6.90 11.99 -1.70
C ARG A 53 -7.23 10.50 -1.74
N ALA A 54 -7.60 9.91 -0.61
CA ALA A 54 -7.94 8.48 -0.53
C ALA A 54 -9.27 8.16 -1.22
N GLU A 55 -10.25 9.07 -1.17
CA GLU A 55 -11.53 8.89 -1.89
C GLU A 55 -11.33 8.85 -3.40
N VAL A 56 -10.57 9.81 -3.95
CA VAL A 56 -10.20 9.86 -5.37
C VAL A 56 -9.38 8.63 -5.79
N ALA A 57 -8.49 8.16 -4.91
CA ALA A 57 -7.70 6.96 -5.17
C ALA A 57 -8.56 5.68 -5.19
N ALA A 58 -9.60 5.60 -4.36
CA ALA A 58 -10.51 4.46 -4.32
C ALA A 58 -11.36 4.36 -5.60
N GLU A 59 -11.82 5.49 -6.14
CA GLU A 59 -12.54 5.52 -7.42
C GLU A 59 -11.61 5.21 -8.60
N ALA A 60 -10.41 5.78 -8.63
CA ALA A 60 -9.41 5.48 -9.65
C ALA A 60 -8.98 4.01 -9.64
N ALA A 61 -8.91 3.39 -8.46
CA ALA A 61 -8.59 1.96 -8.33
C ALA A 61 -9.68 1.07 -8.96
N ARG A 62 -10.97 1.42 -8.79
CA ARG A 62 -12.07 0.66 -9.40
C ARG A 62 -12.02 0.71 -10.93
N LEU A 63 -11.73 1.87 -11.50
CA LEU A 63 -11.56 2.03 -12.95
C LEU A 63 -10.34 1.23 -13.47
N LYS A 64 -9.19 1.34 -12.79
CA LYS A 64 -7.97 0.61 -13.14
C LYS A 64 -8.14 -0.91 -13.10
N VAL A 65 -8.90 -1.42 -12.12
CA VAL A 65 -9.19 -2.85 -12.03
C VAL A 65 -10.11 -3.29 -13.17
N ALA A 66 -11.10 -2.46 -13.53
CA ALA A 66 -11.95 -2.74 -14.69
C ALA A 66 -11.15 -2.78 -16.00
N ASP A 67 -10.23 -1.84 -16.21
CA ASP A 67 -9.34 -1.82 -17.38
C ASP A 67 -8.46 -3.09 -17.45
N MET A 68 -7.89 -3.52 -16.32
CA MET A 68 -7.09 -4.75 -16.27
C MET A 68 -7.91 -6.01 -16.57
N VAL A 69 -9.15 -6.07 -16.08
CA VAL A 69 -10.05 -7.20 -16.37
C VAL A 69 -10.43 -7.22 -17.85
N ALA A 70 -10.68 -6.06 -18.46
CA ALA A 70 -10.94 -5.94 -19.88
C ALA A 70 -9.73 -6.39 -20.72
N GLU A 71 -8.52 -5.92 -20.41
CA GLU A 71 -7.29 -6.33 -21.10
C GLU A 71 -7.02 -7.84 -20.94
N ALA A 72 -7.27 -8.40 -19.76
CA ALA A 72 -7.10 -9.84 -19.52
C ALA A 72 -8.09 -10.68 -20.35
N ARG A 73 -9.34 -10.22 -20.52
CA ARG A 73 -10.36 -10.90 -21.34
C ARG A 73 -9.99 -10.90 -22.82
N GLU A 74 -9.54 -9.76 -23.34
CA GLU A 74 -9.05 -9.62 -24.72
C GLU A 74 -7.89 -10.59 -25.00
N ARG A 75 -6.93 -10.73 -24.07
CA ARG A 75 -5.82 -11.67 -24.20
C ARG A 75 -6.21 -13.14 -24.13
N ILE A 76 -7.28 -13.47 -23.40
CA ILE A 76 -7.81 -14.85 -23.33
C ILE A 76 -8.57 -15.21 -24.64
N GLY A 77 -8.85 -14.22 -25.51
CA GLY A 77 -9.68 -14.40 -26.70
C GLY A 77 -11.16 -14.51 -26.38
N ASP A 78 -11.55 -14.06 -25.18
CA ASP A 78 -12.91 -14.12 -24.65
C ASP A 78 -13.54 -12.75 -24.90
N GLU A 79 -14.17 -12.59 -26.08
CA GLU A 79 -14.98 -11.41 -26.41
C GLU A 79 -16.20 -11.40 -25.48
N ALA A 80 -16.03 -10.86 -24.27
CA ALA A 80 -17.09 -10.78 -23.28
C ALA A 80 -18.28 -10.02 -23.86
N PRO A 81 -19.54 -10.47 -23.65
CA PRO A 81 -20.72 -9.79 -24.16
C PRO A 81 -20.66 -8.30 -23.78
N GLN A 82 -20.75 -7.44 -24.80
CA GLN A 82 -20.78 -6.00 -24.62
C GLN A 82 -21.83 -5.68 -23.55
N PRO A 83 -21.48 -4.91 -22.49
CA PRO A 83 -22.43 -4.59 -21.44
C PRO A 83 -23.62 -3.95 -22.15
N ALA A 84 -24.77 -4.62 -22.09
CA ALA A 84 -25.97 -4.18 -22.78
C ALA A 84 -26.18 -2.73 -22.38
N ALA A 85 -26.01 -1.82 -23.36
CA ALA A 85 -26.40 -0.44 -23.21
C ALA A 85 -27.79 -0.46 -22.56
N ALA A 86 -27.91 0.17 -21.40
CA ALA A 86 -29.19 0.35 -20.76
C ALA A 86 -30.11 0.90 -21.86
N LYS A 87 -31.05 0.09 -22.33
CA LYS A 87 -32.19 0.57 -23.10
C LYS A 87 -32.94 1.45 -22.12
N ALA A 88 -32.59 2.74 -22.08
CA ALA A 88 -33.51 3.75 -21.64
C ALA A 88 -34.55 3.80 -22.75
N ASP A 89 -35.69 3.19 -22.46
CA ASP A 89 -36.83 3.07 -23.36
C ASP A 89 -37.17 4.42 -23.98
N ASP A 90 -37.28 4.37 -25.30
CA ASP A 90 -37.93 5.33 -26.16
C ASP A 90 -39.43 5.29 -25.83
N ASP A 91 -39.89 6.18 -24.96
CA ASP A 91 -41.32 6.39 -24.69
C ASP A 91 -41.65 7.87 -24.95
N ASP A 92 -41.78 8.15 -26.24
CA ASP A 92 -42.78 8.98 -26.89
C ASP A 92 -43.75 9.75 -25.96
N ARG A 93 -43.71 11.09 -26.01
CA ARG A 93 -44.87 11.91 -25.64
C ARG A 93 -44.93 13.21 -26.45
N CYS A 94 -45.95 13.25 -27.29
CA CYS A 94 -46.56 14.44 -27.91
C CYS A 94 -47.10 15.42 -26.87
#